data_AF-A4SC98-F1
#
_entry.id   AF-A4SC98-F1
#
_cell.length_a   1.000
_cell.length_b   1.000
_cell.length_c   1.000
_cell.angle_alpha   90.00
_cell.angle_beta   90.00
_cell.angle_gamma   90.00
#
_symmetry.space_group_name_H-M   'P 1'
#
loop_
_entity.id
_entity.type
_entity.pdbx_description
1 polymer ?
#
loop_
_entity_poly.entity_id
_entity_poly.type
_entity_poly.pdbx_seq_one_letter_code
_entity_poly.pdbx_strand_id
1 'polypeptide(L)'
;MMNNNAITLEALKALIETTEMPVILLEGRRSIPEEEYEMAVAVAGFLAAKFPKVRFRSGNATGSDEAFSKGIAAVDSSRLQVVAPYRNHRKKARFEGAAYQYPEVLSPDQVEQIVAKTIFASPKCSSLMGQLGKTGQLAAKADYLLRDTMKVVGFSDEFPKTTAALFYVDPASPMDGGTGHTIRVCQKEGVPVVFQHEWAQWIS
;
A
#
# COMPACT_ATOMS: atom_id res chain seq x y z
N MET A 1 -3.30 -23.62 5.15
CA MET A 1 -2.17 -23.69 4.20
C MET A 1 -2.00 -22.31 3.59
N MET A 2 -1.00 -21.54 4.01
CA MET A 2 -0.65 -20.30 3.33
C MET A 2 -0.06 -20.68 1.97
N ASN A 3 -0.62 -20.17 0.89
CA ASN A 3 -0.12 -20.44 -0.46
C ASN A 3 1.31 -19.91 -0.57
N ASN A 4 2.20 -20.79 -1.00
CA ASN A 4 3.65 -20.64 -1.10
C ASN A 4 4.09 -19.74 -2.29
N ASN A 5 3.37 -18.65 -2.56
CA ASN A 5 3.68 -17.72 -3.67
C ASN A 5 4.47 -16.49 -3.17
N ALA A 6 5.39 -16.73 -2.24
CA ALA A 6 6.45 -15.79 -1.90
C ALA A 6 7.25 -15.46 -3.16
N ILE A 7 7.26 -14.20 -3.62
CA ILE A 7 8.18 -13.82 -4.70
C ILE A 7 9.56 -13.56 -4.09
N THR A 8 10.62 -14.12 -4.70
CA THR A 8 12.00 -13.81 -4.29
C THR A 8 12.40 -12.42 -4.76
N LEU A 9 13.55 -11.91 -4.29
CA LEU A 9 14.09 -10.64 -4.76
C LEU A 9 14.39 -10.68 -6.28
N GLU A 10 14.82 -11.82 -6.81
CA GLU A 10 15.05 -12.04 -8.24
C GLU A 10 13.75 -12.02 -9.03
N ALA A 11 12.70 -12.66 -8.53
CA ALA A 11 11.39 -12.62 -9.16
C ALA A 11 10.79 -11.19 -9.14
N LEU A 12 10.96 -10.47 -8.03
CA LEU A 12 10.59 -9.06 -7.93
C LEU A 12 11.36 -8.21 -8.96
N LYS A 13 12.67 -8.42 -9.08
CA LYS A 13 13.51 -7.73 -10.07
C LYS A 13 13.00 -7.99 -11.50
N ALA A 14 12.69 -9.24 -11.85
CA ALA A 14 12.18 -9.57 -13.17
C ALA A 14 10.84 -8.87 -13.48
N LEU A 15 9.93 -8.78 -12.49
CA LEU A 15 8.68 -8.02 -12.63
C LEU A 15 8.94 -6.52 -12.83
N ILE A 16 9.88 -5.94 -12.09
CA ILE A 16 10.26 -4.52 -12.22
C ILE A 16 10.84 -4.22 -13.60
N GLU A 17 11.72 -5.09 -14.11
CA GLU A 17 12.40 -4.89 -15.40
C GLU A 17 11.46 -5.00 -16.61
N THR A 18 10.35 -5.73 -16.45
CA THR A 18 9.34 -5.93 -17.51
C THR A 18 8.14 -5.00 -17.40
N THR A 19 8.07 -4.18 -16.35
CA THR A 19 7.00 -3.20 -16.14
C THR A 19 7.49 -1.79 -16.47
N GLU A 20 6.76 -1.05 -17.30
CA GLU A 20 7.15 0.29 -17.74
C GLU A 20 7.24 1.30 -16.58
N MET A 21 6.24 1.33 -15.70
CA MET A 21 6.19 2.18 -14.51
C MET A 21 5.98 1.33 -13.26
N PRO A 22 7.03 0.66 -12.76
CA PRO A 22 6.89 -0.29 -11.66
C PRO A 22 6.58 0.43 -10.35
N VAL A 23 5.58 -0.09 -9.64
CA VAL A 23 5.16 0.42 -8.33
C VAL A 23 5.22 -0.69 -7.29
N ILE A 24 5.95 -0.43 -6.19
CA ILE A 24 5.93 -1.31 -5.01
C ILE A 24 5.05 -0.65 -3.93
N LEU A 25 3.99 -1.34 -3.52
CA LEU A 25 3.18 -0.95 -2.37
C LEU A 25 3.86 -1.42 -1.07
N LEU A 26 4.04 -0.52 -0.12
CA LEU A 26 4.63 -0.77 1.19
C LEU A 26 3.62 -0.33 2.27
N GLU A 27 3.05 -1.28 3.01
CA GLU A 27 2.03 -1.02 4.04
C GLU A 27 2.13 -2.01 5.20
N GLY A 28 1.51 -1.70 6.33
CA GLY A 28 1.22 -2.73 7.31
C GLY A 28 0.50 -2.24 8.54
N ARG A 29 0.74 -2.95 9.65
CA ARG A 29 0.20 -2.57 10.95
C ARG A 29 0.80 -1.27 11.49
N ARG A 30 -0.03 -0.56 12.27
CA ARG A 30 0.37 0.63 13.04
C ARG A 30 1.21 0.29 14.27
N SER A 31 0.98 -0.89 14.84
CA SER A 31 1.78 -1.45 15.92
C SER A 31 2.88 -2.31 15.30
N ILE A 32 4.13 -1.90 15.51
CA ILE A 32 5.33 -2.55 15.00
C ILE A 32 6.42 -2.41 16.09
N PRO A 33 7.13 -3.49 16.47
CA PRO A 33 8.26 -3.41 17.38
C PRO A 33 9.39 -2.54 16.80
N GLU A 34 10.21 -1.95 17.65
CA GLU A 34 11.30 -1.05 17.25
C GLU A 34 12.29 -1.72 16.29
N GLU A 35 12.74 -2.94 16.59
CA GLU A 35 13.66 -3.69 15.73
C GLU A 35 13.08 -3.94 14.33
N GLU A 36 11.78 -4.28 14.27
CA GLU A 36 11.09 -4.54 13.00
C GLU A 36 10.77 -3.22 12.26
N TYR A 37 10.62 -2.11 12.99
CA TYR A 37 10.50 -0.77 12.43
C TYR A 37 11.79 -0.39 11.70
N GLU A 38 12.94 -0.54 12.36
CA GLU A 38 14.24 -0.25 11.74
C GLU A 38 14.52 -1.19 10.55
N MET A 39 14.10 -2.45 10.64
CA MET A 39 14.17 -3.38 9.51
C MET A 39 13.30 -2.90 8.32
N ALA A 40 12.09 -2.41 8.59
CA ALA A 40 11.21 -1.84 7.56
C ALA A 40 11.80 -0.57 6.92
N VAL A 41 12.48 0.28 7.70
CA VAL A 41 13.25 1.43 7.17
C VAL A 41 14.38 0.93 6.26
N ALA A 42 15.17 -0.03 6.72
CA ALA A 42 16.34 -0.55 6.02
C ALA A 42 15.96 -1.21 4.68
N VAL A 43 14.93 -2.06 4.67
CA VAL A 43 14.49 -2.74 3.43
C VAL A 43 13.93 -1.74 2.41
N ALA A 44 13.19 -0.73 2.85
CA ALA A 44 12.71 0.33 1.96
C ALA A 44 13.87 1.10 1.33
N GLY A 45 14.84 1.55 2.14
CA GLY A 45 16.03 2.23 1.64
C GLY A 45 16.82 1.37 0.64
N PHE A 46 17.00 0.08 0.95
CA PHE A 46 17.63 -0.88 0.06
C PHE A 46 16.91 -1.00 -1.29
N LEU A 47 15.59 -1.19 -1.28
CA LEU A 47 14.79 -1.30 -2.50
C LEU A 47 14.87 0.00 -3.33
N ALA A 48 14.79 1.15 -2.68
CA ALA A 48 14.90 2.46 -3.31
C ALA A 48 16.27 2.68 -3.97
N ALA A 49 17.36 2.24 -3.33
CA ALA A 49 18.70 2.33 -3.89
C ALA A 49 18.91 1.32 -5.03
N LYS A 50 18.42 0.09 -4.88
CA LYS A 50 18.58 -1.00 -5.84
C LYS A 50 17.78 -0.80 -7.12
N PHE A 51 16.59 -0.21 -7.02
CA PHE A 51 15.65 -0.07 -8.13
C PHE A 51 15.33 1.41 -8.41
N PRO A 52 16.20 2.14 -9.13
CA PRO A 52 16.07 3.59 -9.33
C PRO A 52 14.78 4.00 -10.07
N LYS A 53 14.22 3.11 -10.91
CA LYS A 53 13.00 3.37 -11.70
C LYS A 53 11.69 3.13 -10.95
N VAL A 54 11.74 2.54 -9.75
CA VAL A 54 10.54 2.15 -9.01
C VAL A 54 9.96 3.36 -8.26
N ARG A 55 8.64 3.49 -8.30
CA ARG A 55 7.89 4.33 -7.37
C ARG A 55 7.35 3.49 -6.22
N PHE A 56 7.24 4.09 -5.05
CA PHE A 56 6.85 3.41 -3.82
C PHE A 56 5.56 3.97 -3.29
N ARG A 57 4.56 3.12 -3.08
CA ARG A 57 3.22 3.55 -2.67
C ARG A 57 2.94 3.20 -1.22
N SER A 58 2.31 4.11 -0.48
CA SER A 58 1.89 3.87 0.91
C SER A 58 0.62 4.64 1.29
N GLY A 59 0.15 4.45 2.54
CA GLY A 59 -1.08 5.02 3.08
C GLY A 59 -0.91 6.20 4.03
N ASN A 60 0.31 6.64 4.33
CA ASN A 60 0.60 7.66 5.34
C ASN A 60 0.14 7.30 6.77
N ALA A 61 -0.03 6.01 7.10
CA ALA A 61 -0.35 5.61 8.48
C ALA A 61 0.90 5.70 9.38
N THR A 62 0.71 5.68 10.70
CA THR A 62 1.81 5.46 11.66
C THR A 62 2.29 4.01 11.59
N GLY A 63 3.44 3.71 12.19
CA GLY A 63 3.99 2.35 12.24
C GLY A 63 4.70 1.99 10.94
N SER A 64 4.41 0.81 10.38
CA SER A 64 5.11 0.29 9.20
C SER A 64 5.04 1.19 7.95
N ASP A 65 3.88 1.77 7.61
CA ASP A 65 3.77 2.76 6.53
C ASP A 65 4.79 3.91 6.69
N GLU A 66 4.94 4.40 7.92
CA GLU A 66 5.87 5.48 8.24
C GLU A 66 7.33 5.01 8.14
N ALA A 67 7.64 3.81 8.66
CA ALA A 67 8.96 3.20 8.58
C ALA A 67 9.42 3.06 7.12
N PHE A 68 8.58 2.44 6.29
CA PHE A 68 8.86 2.29 4.87
C PHE A 68 9.05 3.65 4.19
N SER A 69 8.15 4.60 4.45
CA SER A 69 8.24 5.93 3.84
C SER A 69 9.54 6.66 4.23
N LYS A 70 10.01 6.53 5.48
CA LYS A 70 11.31 7.08 5.90
C LYS A 70 12.47 6.48 5.12
N GLY A 71 12.48 5.15 4.95
CA GLY A 71 13.52 4.46 4.17
C GLY A 71 13.60 4.94 2.72
N ILE A 72 12.45 5.10 2.05
CA ILE A 72 12.42 5.63 0.68
C ILE A 72 12.86 7.10 0.66
N ALA A 73 12.32 7.93 1.55
CA ALA A 73 12.60 9.37 1.58
C ALA A 73 14.07 9.69 1.87
N ALA A 74 14.78 8.83 2.60
CA ALA A 74 16.22 8.95 2.82
C ALA A 74 17.05 8.79 1.54
N VAL A 75 16.52 8.08 0.53
CA VAL A 75 17.17 7.92 -0.78
C VAL A 75 16.66 8.97 -1.77
N ASP A 76 15.34 9.03 -1.97
CA ASP A 76 14.68 10.01 -2.84
C ASP A 76 13.17 10.03 -2.55
N SER A 77 12.72 11.09 -1.87
CA SER A 77 11.31 11.28 -1.51
C SER A 77 10.39 11.53 -2.71
N SER A 78 10.90 11.96 -3.86
CA SER A 78 10.07 12.20 -5.06
C SER A 78 9.47 10.92 -5.64
N ARG A 79 10.03 9.75 -5.28
CA ARG A 79 9.53 8.44 -5.68
C ARG A 79 8.42 7.92 -4.76
N LEU A 80 8.09 8.62 -3.68
CA LEU A 80 6.96 8.27 -2.81
C LEU A 80 5.63 8.74 -3.40
N GLN A 81 4.69 7.80 -3.45
CA GLN A 81 3.30 8.00 -3.80
C GLN A 81 2.44 7.67 -2.59
N VAL A 82 1.64 8.63 -2.14
CA VAL A 82 0.83 8.46 -0.95
C VAL A 82 -0.62 8.65 -1.31
N VAL A 83 -1.42 7.61 -1.07
CA VAL A 83 -2.88 7.73 -1.13
C VAL A 83 -3.39 7.86 0.30
N ALA A 84 -3.92 9.02 0.65
CA ALA A 84 -4.46 9.29 1.98
C ALA A 84 -5.99 9.38 1.92
N PRO A 85 -6.71 9.07 3.01
CA PRO A 85 -8.17 9.03 3.00
C PRO A 85 -8.83 10.40 2.77
N TYR A 86 -8.14 11.50 3.07
CA TYR A 86 -8.60 12.88 2.87
C TYR A 86 -7.44 13.88 2.93
N ARG A 87 -7.65 15.08 2.38
CA ARG A 87 -6.58 16.08 2.14
C ARG A 87 -5.75 16.50 3.35
N ASN A 88 -6.32 16.56 4.54
CA ASN A 88 -5.61 17.01 5.75
C ASN A 88 -5.02 15.86 6.59
N HIS A 89 -5.18 14.61 6.15
CA HIS A 89 -4.68 13.44 6.87
C HIS A 89 -3.16 13.53 7.06
N ARG A 90 -2.73 13.54 8.33
CA ARG A 90 -1.33 13.58 8.78
C ARG A 90 -0.45 14.53 7.95
N LYS A 91 -0.95 15.75 7.67
CA LYS A 91 -0.24 16.75 6.85
C LYS A 91 1.17 17.08 7.36
N LYS A 92 1.39 17.04 8.68
CA LYS A 92 2.69 17.30 9.32
C LYS A 92 3.72 16.17 9.15
N ALA A 93 3.28 14.96 8.81
CA ALA A 93 4.15 13.80 8.63
C ALA A 93 4.51 13.56 7.16
N ARG A 94 4.31 14.56 6.31
CA ARG A 94 4.53 14.44 4.87
C ARG A 94 5.99 14.68 4.52
N PHE A 95 6.45 13.98 3.49
CA PHE A 95 7.77 14.17 2.93
C PHE A 95 7.66 15.19 1.79
N GLU A 96 8.55 16.18 1.80
CA GLU A 96 8.69 17.12 0.70
C GLU A 96 9.10 16.35 -0.58
N GLY A 97 8.54 16.75 -1.73
CA GLY A 97 8.77 16.06 -3.02
C GLY A 97 7.87 14.85 -3.27
N ALA A 98 7.30 14.21 -2.24
CA ALA A 98 6.39 13.08 -2.43
C ALA A 98 5.04 13.49 -3.04
N ALA A 99 4.47 12.62 -3.87
CA ALA A 99 3.15 12.83 -4.48
C ALA A 99 2.04 12.37 -3.52
N TYR A 100 1.01 13.20 -3.33
CA TYR A 100 -0.14 12.89 -2.46
C TYR A 100 -1.45 12.97 -3.24
N GLN A 101 -2.24 11.90 -3.19
CA GLN A 101 -3.58 11.83 -3.77
C GLN A 101 -4.60 11.36 -2.73
N TYR A 102 -5.87 11.65 -3.02
CA TYR A 102 -7.01 11.43 -2.15
C TYR A 102 -8.22 10.97 -2.96
N PRO A 103 -9.21 10.29 -2.35
CA PRO A 103 -10.41 9.83 -3.07
C PRO A 103 -11.14 10.91 -3.86
N GLU A 104 -11.07 12.19 -3.45
CA GLU A 104 -11.71 13.32 -4.12
C GLU A 104 -11.20 13.59 -5.54
N VAL A 105 -10.08 12.96 -5.96
CA VAL A 105 -9.58 13.06 -7.35
C VAL A 105 -10.34 12.16 -8.33
N LEU A 106 -11.07 11.16 -7.81
CA LEU A 106 -11.75 10.18 -8.63
C LEU A 106 -13.00 10.78 -9.29
N SER A 107 -13.20 10.47 -10.58
CA SER A 107 -14.49 10.68 -11.23
C SER A 107 -15.56 9.74 -10.65
N PRO A 108 -16.86 10.04 -10.81
CA PRO A 108 -17.95 9.16 -10.35
C PRO A 108 -17.82 7.72 -10.86
N ASP A 109 -17.49 7.53 -12.14
CA ASP A 109 -17.32 6.20 -12.74
C ASP A 109 -16.14 5.43 -12.10
N GLN A 110 -15.04 6.13 -11.82
CA GLN A 110 -13.92 5.53 -11.10
C GLN A 110 -14.28 5.16 -9.67
N VAL A 111 -15.06 5.99 -8.97
CA VAL A 111 -15.56 5.65 -7.63
C VAL A 111 -16.38 4.37 -7.70
N GLU A 112 -17.31 4.25 -8.64
CA GLU A 112 -18.14 3.03 -8.79
C GLU A 112 -17.28 1.78 -9.05
N GLN A 113 -16.32 1.86 -9.98
CA GLN A 113 -15.42 0.76 -10.30
C GLN A 113 -14.57 0.33 -9.10
N ILE A 114 -14.02 1.29 -8.35
CA ILE A 114 -13.19 1.00 -7.18
C ILE A 114 -14.05 0.43 -6.06
N VAL A 115 -15.25 0.96 -5.81
CA VAL A 115 -16.20 0.40 -4.84
C VAL A 115 -16.55 -1.05 -5.18
N ALA A 116 -16.81 -1.35 -6.45
CA ALA A 116 -17.10 -2.72 -6.89
C ALA A 116 -15.91 -3.66 -6.57
N LYS A 117 -14.68 -3.23 -6.81
CA LYS A 117 -13.46 -3.98 -6.45
C LYS A 117 -13.28 -4.12 -4.94
N THR A 118 -13.56 -3.07 -4.17
CA THR A 118 -13.55 -3.09 -2.69
C THR A 118 -14.51 -4.16 -2.15
N ILE A 119 -15.74 -4.19 -2.67
CA ILE A 119 -16.78 -5.16 -2.26
C ILE A 119 -16.38 -6.57 -2.72
N PHE A 120 -15.88 -6.73 -3.93
CA PHE A 120 -15.44 -8.03 -4.45
C PHE A 120 -14.31 -8.63 -3.60
N ALA A 121 -13.35 -7.81 -3.17
CA ALA A 121 -12.26 -8.24 -2.31
C ALA A 121 -12.71 -8.46 -0.85
N SER A 122 -13.75 -7.77 -0.38
CA SER A 122 -14.26 -7.88 1.00
C SER A 122 -15.78 -7.72 1.06
N PRO A 123 -16.55 -8.78 0.72
CA PRO A 123 -18.01 -8.68 0.60
C PRO A 123 -18.72 -8.20 1.86
N LYS A 124 -18.16 -8.53 3.04
CA LYS A 124 -18.66 -8.09 4.36
C LYS A 124 -18.67 -6.56 4.53
N CYS A 125 -17.94 -5.82 3.70
CA CYS A 125 -17.88 -4.37 3.73
C CYS A 125 -18.92 -3.69 2.82
N SER A 126 -19.77 -4.42 2.11
CA SER A 126 -20.76 -3.84 1.18
C SER A 126 -21.65 -2.77 1.81
N SER A 127 -22.24 -3.05 2.97
CA SER A 127 -23.08 -2.07 3.70
C SER A 127 -22.30 -0.83 4.14
N LEU A 128 -21.00 -0.99 4.44
CA LEU A 128 -20.12 0.10 4.81
C LEU A 128 -19.80 1.00 3.61
N MET A 129 -19.66 0.44 2.41
CA MET A 129 -19.41 1.24 1.20
C MET A 129 -20.59 2.17 0.85
N GLY A 130 -21.81 1.81 1.26
CA GLY A 130 -22.98 2.72 1.20
C GLY A 130 -22.89 3.95 2.12
N GLN A 131 -21.81 4.09 2.90
CA GLN A 131 -21.53 5.25 3.75
C GLN A 131 -20.52 6.23 3.16
N LEU A 132 -19.97 5.97 1.96
CA LEU A 132 -19.06 6.90 1.30
C LEU A 132 -19.69 8.29 1.13
N GLY A 133 -18.88 9.33 1.33
CA GLY A 133 -19.31 10.73 1.23
C GLY A 133 -20.22 11.23 2.35
N LYS A 134 -20.58 10.38 3.31
CA LYS A 134 -21.34 10.79 4.51
C LYS A 134 -20.40 11.26 5.62
N THR A 135 -20.97 11.74 6.72
CA THR A 135 -20.22 12.15 7.91
C THR A 135 -20.29 11.08 9.01
N GLY A 136 -19.23 10.94 9.79
CA GLY A 136 -19.20 10.07 10.99
C GLY A 136 -18.23 8.89 10.86
N GLN A 137 -18.15 8.08 11.93
CA GLN A 137 -17.13 7.04 12.07
C GLN A 137 -17.21 5.95 10.97
N LEU A 138 -18.43 5.56 10.58
CA LEU A 138 -18.63 4.57 9.54
C LEU A 138 -18.19 5.10 8.16
N ALA A 139 -18.52 6.35 7.85
CA ALA A 139 -18.09 6.98 6.61
C ALA A 139 -16.56 7.08 6.53
N ALA A 140 -15.91 7.51 7.62
CA ALA A 140 -14.45 7.53 7.68
C ALA A 140 -13.84 6.15 7.40
N LYS A 141 -14.43 5.08 7.94
CA LYS A 141 -13.97 3.70 7.68
C LYS A 141 -14.18 3.29 6.22
N ALA A 142 -15.24 3.75 5.57
CA ALA A 142 -15.45 3.54 4.13
C ALA A 142 -14.37 4.26 3.30
N ASP A 143 -14.01 5.49 3.66
CA ASP A 143 -12.94 6.25 2.97
C ASP A 143 -11.58 5.53 3.08
N TYR A 144 -11.27 4.94 4.25
CA TYR A 144 -10.05 4.13 4.40
C TYR A 144 -10.06 2.90 3.47
N LEU A 145 -11.18 2.19 3.33
CA LEU A 145 -11.27 1.02 2.45
C LEU A 145 -11.20 1.38 0.97
N LEU A 146 -11.86 2.48 0.57
CA LEU A 146 -11.76 3.00 -0.78
C LEU A 146 -10.31 3.37 -1.11
N ARG A 147 -9.65 4.10 -0.21
CA ARG A 147 -8.22 4.43 -0.28
C ARG A 147 -7.37 3.17 -0.38
N ASP A 148 -7.62 2.16 0.44
CA ASP A 148 -6.85 0.91 0.45
C ASP A 148 -6.96 0.18 -0.90
N THR A 149 -8.14 0.20 -1.51
CA THR A 149 -8.33 -0.32 -2.88
C THR A 149 -7.61 0.54 -3.92
N MET A 150 -7.72 1.88 -3.86
CA MET A 150 -7.02 2.81 -4.76
C MET A 150 -5.51 2.55 -4.80
N LYS A 151 -4.89 2.27 -3.65
CA LYS A 151 -3.44 1.99 -3.59
C LYS A 151 -3.06 0.81 -4.49
N VAL A 152 -3.89 -0.22 -4.52
CA VAL A 152 -3.57 -1.44 -5.29
C VAL A 152 -3.90 -1.23 -6.77
N VAL A 153 -5.12 -0.82 -7.07
CA VAL A 153 -5.68 -0.86 -8.43
C VAL A 153 -5.12 0.22 -9.34
N GLY A 154 -4.67 1.33 -8.76
CA GLY A 154 -4.30 2.53 -9.53
C GLY A 154 -5.53 3.25 -10.09
N PHE A 155 -5.37 4.52 -10.42
CA PHE A 155 -6.49 5.37 -10.84
C PHE A 155 -6.10 6.51 -11.80
N SER A 156 -4.83 6.60 -12.17
CA SER A 156 -4.33 7.56 -13.18
C SER A 156 -2.98 7.10 -13.73
N ASP A 157 -2.47 7.77 -14.76
CA ASP A 157 -1.12 7.51 -15.28
C ASP A 157 -0.03 7.81 -14.25
N GLU A 158 -0.26 8.83 -13.42
CA GLU A 158 0.64 9.14 -12.31
C GLU A 158 0.56 8.05 -11.22
N PHE A 159 -0.63 7.50 -10.96
CA PHE A 159 -0.86 6.43 -9.97
C PHE A 159 -1.29 5.13 -10.66
N PRO A 160 -0.39 4.45 -11.39
CA PRO A 160 -0.71 3.22 -12.12
C PRO A 160 -0.96 2.07 -11.14
N LYS A 161 -1.41 0.92 -11.65
CA LYS A 161 -1.61 -0.29 -10.85
C LYS A 161 -0.31 -0.71 -10.15
N THR A 162 -0.44 -1.25 -8.94
CA THR A 162 0.69 -1.79 -8.17
C THR A 162 1.29 -3.02 -8.86
N THR A 163 2.61 -3.08 -8.94
CA THR A 163 3.36 -4.22 -9.51
C THR A 163 3.55 -5.35 -8.50
N ALA A 164 3.90 -5.01 -7.27
CA ALA A 164 4.06 -5.94 -6.15
C ALA A 164 3.79 -5.20 -4.81
N ALA A 165 3.44 -5.94 -3.77
CA ALA A 165 3.14 -5.38 -2.45
C ALA A 165 3.91 -6.09 -1.34
N LEU A 166 4.57 -5.34 -0.48
CA LEU A 166 5.18 -5.81 0.75
C LEU A 166 4.33 -5.38 1.93
N PHE A 167 4.06 -6.33 2.82
CA PHE A 167 3.30 -6.07 4.02
C PHE A 167 4.08 -6.39 5.29
N TYR A 168 3.84 -5.56 6.30
CA TYR A 168 4.11 -5.86 7.69
C TYR A 168 2.81 -6.25 8.39
N VAL A 169 2.70 -7.52 8.79
CA VAL A 169 1.47 -8.09 9.37
C VAL A 169 1.72 -8.77 10.70
N ASP A 170 0.65 -9.06 11.43
CA ASP A 170 0.70 -10.06 12.50
C ASP A 170 0.62 -11.45 11.89
N PRO A 171 1.63 -12.32 12.07
CA PRO A 171 1.64 -13.65 11.49
C PRO A 171 0.46 -14.53 11.92
N ALA A 172 -0.10 -14.29 13.11
CA ALA A 172 -1.27 -15.02 13.60
C ALA A 172 -2.57 -14.57 12.91
N SER A 173 -2.62 -13.33 12.41
CA SER A 173 -3.81 -12.71 11.84
C SER A 173 -3.50 -11.78 10.64
N PRO A 174 -2.86 -12.28 9.57
CA PRO A 174 -2.36 -11.42 8.49
C PRO A 174 -3.47 -10.78 7.66
N MET A 175 -4.68 -11.35 7.73
CA MET A 175 -5.84 -10.93 6.95
C MET A 175 -6.80 -9.99 7.70
N ASP A 176 -6.39 -9.49 8.87
CA ASP A 176 -7.23 -8.65 9.71
C ASP A 176 -7.13 -7.14 9.37
N GLY A 177 -8.23 -6.44 9.61
CA GLY A 177 -8.31 -4.99 9.48
C GLY A 177 -8.14 -4.46 8.05
N GLY A 178 -7.66 -3.21 7.94
CA GLY A 178 -7.39 -2.52 6.66
C GLY A 178 -6.26 -3.18 5.88
N THR A 179 -5.15 -3.53 6.55
CA THR A 179 -4.03 -4.27 5.93
C THR A 179 -4.50 -5.56 5.28
N GLY A 180 -5.31 -6.35 6.00
CA GLY A 180 -5.92 -7.56 5.45
C GLY A 180 -6.84 -7.31 4.28
N HIS A 181 -7.56 -6.19 4.27
CA HIS A 181 -8.35 -5.76 3.11
C HIS A 181 -7.46 -5.48 1.90
N THR A 182 -6.40 -4.67 2.05
CA THR A 182 -5.45 -4.39 0.97
C THR A 182 -4.85 -5.68 0.39
N ILE A 183 -4.46 -6.64 1.24
CA ILE A 183 -3.94 -7.95 0.80
C ILE A 183 -4.97 -8.70 -0.05
N ARG A 184 -6.25 -8.71 0.35
CA ARG A 184 -7.32 -9.33 -0.46
C ARG A 184 -7.49 -8.62 -1.80
N VAL A 185 -7.40 -7.29 -1.85
CA VAL A 185 -7.44 -6.54 -3.12
C VAL A 185 -6.25 -6.96 -3.99
N CYS A 186 -5.03 -7.02 -3.45
CA CYS A 186 -3.85 -7.51 -4.19
C CYS A 186 -4.09 -8.89 -4.80
N GLN A 187 -4.61 -9.83 -4.00
CA GLN A 187 -4.91 -11.19 -4.46
C GLN A 187 -5.95 -11.22 -5.60
N LYS A 188 -7.01 -10.41 -5.50
CA LYS A 188 -8.03 -10.31 -6.55
C LYS A 188 -7.52 -9.64 -7.82
N GLU A 189 -6.54 -8.76 -7.68
CA GLU A 189 -5.92 -8.02 -8.78
C GLU A 189 -4.70 -8.71 -9.37
N GLY A 190 -4.31 -9.88 -8.86
CA GLY A 190 -3.12 -10.61 -9.30
C GLY A 190 -1.81 -9.91 -8.94
N VAL A 191 -1.82 -9.02 -7.94
CA VAL A 191 -0.61 -8.35 -7.43
C VAL A 191 0.09 -9.28 -6.44
N PRO A 192 1.35 -9.67 -6.68
CA PRO A 192 2.13 -10.48 -5.74
C PRO A 192 2.29 -9.80 -4.38
N VAL A 193 2.25 -10.62 -3.32
CA VAL A 193 2.31 -10.18 -1.93
C VAL A 193 3.49 -10.85 -1.23
N VAL A 194 4.26 -10.07 -0.49
CA VAL A 194 5.42 -10.52 0.30
C VAL A 194 5.28 -10.05 1.74
N PHE A 195 5.57 -10.89 2.73
CA PHE A 195 5.50 -10.57 4.15
C PHE A 195 6.89 -10.42 4.78
N GLN A 196 6.92 -9.96 6.04
CA GLN A 196 8.15 -9.55 6.72
C GLN A 196 9.25 -10.60 6.82
N HIS A 197 8.88 -11.87 6.97
CA HIS A 197 9.86 -12.95 7.03
C HIS A 197 10.59 -13.19 5.70
N GLU A 198 9.99 -12.81 4.57
CA GLU A 198 10.59 -12.96 3.24
C GLU A 198 11.45 -11.74 2.90
N TRP A 199 10.89 -10.53 3.01
CA TRP A 199 11.63 -9.33 2.62
C TRP A 199 12.76 -8.96 3.59
N ALA A 200 12.73 -9.43 4.84
CA ALA A 200 13.86 -9.27 5.77
C ALA A 200 15.12 -10.01 5.28
N GLN A 201 14.96 -11.10 4.52
CA GLN A 201 16.08 -11.87 3.99
C GLN A 201 16.79 -11.16 2.83
N TRP A 202 16.19 -10.12 2.24
CA TRP A 202 16.74 -9.44 1.07
C TRP A 202 17.86 -8.46 1.39
N ILE A 203 17.99 -8.10 2.66
CA ILE A 203 19.02 -7.18 3.19
C ILE A 203 19.96 -7.87 4.18
N SER A 204 19.84 -9.20 4.32
CA SER A 204 20.73 -10.03 5.11
C SER A 204 22.01 -10.37 4.35
#